data_AF-A0ABD2MZU7-F1
#
_entry.id   AF-A0ABD2MZU7-F1
#
_cell.length_a   1.000
_cell.length_b   1.000
_cell.length_c   1.000
_cell.angle_alpha   90.00
_cell.angle_beta   90.00
_cell.angle_gamma   90.00
#
_symmetry.space_group_name_H-M   'P 1'
#
loop_
_entity.id
_entity.type
_entity.pdbx_description
1 polymer ?
#
loop_
_entity_poly.entity_id
_entity_poly.type
_entity_poly.pdbx_seq_one_letter_code
_entity_poly.pdbx_strand_id
1 'polypeptide(L)'
;MKTELIKCFEDIEVVKVCGDMRKVIECFSEIMFQSNLPRSTPHFREFQVDCAQTVGLTWEDIQTFHSDMSNPSPKIMCYIKCFLTRENGTDNSGSLDLEIISRVMNSLGLGGERRVLQHRECLKRIPPIKECKDTKAIVECLEEGRVPHRHIKCLRQLGAKRRNLIQFEKELLTNSEKNLLYLKCMYQKDSLVDKNGELNYEMMDENIHKMIQIPEKEIKAVPNAEEDRCDLRYNINDFSWPGLKKRLKKTPEDVLCFLNCVYKRTGRVDVGAKINLAMMKDDIEKYLNLTTVAEKSAITCLKGLGPIETCANIKQILFCVTKTKVK
;
A
#
# COMPACT_ATOMS: atom_id res chain seq x y z
N MET A 1 -6.80 -12.96 9.29
CA MET A 1 -6.86 -12.38 7.91
C MET A 1 -7.59 -13.24 6.88
N LYS A 2 -7.01 -14.19 6.12
CA LYS A 2 -7.75 -14.88 5.02
C LYS A 2 -9.02 -15.58 5.51
N THR A 3 -8.98 -16.20 6.67
CA THR A 3 -10.11 -16.89 7.29
C THR A 3 -11.17 -15.94 7.86
N GLU A 4 -10.79 -14.73 8.25
CA GLU A 4 -11.74 -13.72 8.76
C GLU A 4 -12.39 -12.94 7.62
N LEU A 5 -11.63 -12.65 6.55
CA LEU A 5 -12.18 -12.12 5.31
C LEU A 5 -13.25 -13.05 4.76
N ILE A 6 -12.93 -14.35 4.67
CA ILE A 6 -13.86 -15.37 4.17
C ILE A 6 -15.11 -15.45 5.06
N LYS A 7 -14.96 -15.55 6.39
CA LYS A 7 -16.10 -15.58 7.33
C LYS A 7 -17.00 -14.35 7.24
N CYS A 8 -16.41 -13.18 7.05
CA CYS A 8 -17.14 -11.92 7.04
C CYS A 8 -17.91 -11.69 5.72
N PHE A 9 -17.49 -12.32 4.63
CA PHE A 9 -18.21 -12.33 3.35
C PHE A 9 -19.12 -13.56 3.16
N GLU A 10 -18.99 -14.61 3.98
CA GLU A 10 -19.83 -15.82 3.94
C GLU A 10 -21.30 -15.54 4.29
N ASP A 11 -21.57 -14.54 5.15
CA ASP A 11 -22.94 -14.15 5.54
C ASP A 11 -23.58 -13.10 4.62
N ILE A 12 -22.86 -12.67 3.57
CA ILE A 12 -23.32 -11.67 2.62
C ILE A 12 -23.74 -12.38 1.34
N GLU A 13 -25.05 -12.57 1.13
CA GLU A 13 -25.57 -13.09 -0.13
C GLU A 13 -25.11 -12.21 -1.29
N VAL A 14 -24.25 -12.76 -2.15
CA VAL A 14 -23.59 -12.11 -3.31
C VAL A 14 -24.58 -11.40 -4.27
N VAL A 15 -25.88 -11.70 -4.16
CA VAL A 15 -26.95 -11.22 -5.05
C VAL A 15 -27.70 -10.00 -4.47
N LYS A 16 -27.52 -9.63 -3.18
CA LYS A 16 -28.24 -8.50 -2.52
C LYS A 16 -27.32 -7.42 -1.92
N VAL A 17 -26.19 -7.17 -2.58
CA VAL A 17 -25.08 -6.32 -2.10
C VAL A 17 -25.47 -4.86 -1.78
N CYS A 18 -26.54 -4.32 -2.36
CA CYS A 18 -26.96 -2.94 -2.04
C CYS A 18 -27.62 -2.79 -0.66
N GLY A 19 -28.31 -3.83 -0.16
CA GLY A 19 -28.95 -3.81 1.16
C GLY A 19 -27.97 -3.99 2.32
N ASP A 20 -26.89 -4.74 2.08
CA ASP A 20 -25.86 -5.07 3.07
C ASP A 20 -24.56 -4.28 2.88
N MET A 21 -24.57 -3.21 2.08
CA MET A 21 -23.38 -2.36 1.86
C MET A 21 -22.84 -1.76 3.17
N ARG A 22 -23.73 -1.50 4.14
CA ARG A 22 -23.33 -1.13 5.51
C ARG A 22 -22.54 -2.25 6.19
N LYS A 23 -22.99 -3.51 6.12
CA LYS A 23 -22.26 -4.66 6.66
C LYS A 23 -20.94 -4.92 5.94
N VAL A 24 -20.91 -4.77 4.61
CA VAL A 24 -19.66 -4.84 3.82
C VAL A 24 -18.67 -3.78 4.30
N ILE A 25 -19.13 -2.56 4.55
CA ILE A 25 -18.28 -1.45 4.98
C ILE A 25 -17.88 -1.57 6.45
N GLU A 26 -18.74 -2.09 7.33
CA GLU A 26 -18.41 -2.45 8.72
C GLU A 26 -17.39 -3.60 8.77
N CYS A 27 -17.57 -4.61 7.93
CA CYS A 27 -16.66 -5.74 7.77
C CYS A 27 -15.28 -5.30 7.22
N PHE A 28 -15.28 -4.54 6.13
CA PHE A 28 -14.06 -3.97 5.55
C PHE A 28 -13.43 -2.96 6.51
N SER A 29 -14.23 -2.25 7.30
CA SER A 29 -13.81 -1.34 8.36
C SER A 29 -13.02 -2.06 9.44
N GLU A 30 -13.54 -3.16 9.98
CA GLU A 30 -12.87 -3.95 11.01
C GLU A 30 -11.54 -4.52 10.50
N ILE A 31 -11.52 -4.99 9.25
CA ILE A 31 -10.31 -5.49 8.60
C ILE A 31 -9.30 -4.36 8.34
N MET A 32 -9.76 -3.20 7.89
CA MET A 32 -8.90 -2.03 7.66
C MET A 32 -8.45 -1.38 8.99
N PHE A 33 -9.21 -1.56 10.08
CA PHE A 33 -8.84 -1.17 11.43
C PHE A 33 -7.60 -1.92 11.91
N GLN A 34 -7.42 -3.17 11.44
CA GLN A 34 -6.25 -3.99 11.73
C GLN A 34 -5.02 -3.63 10.88
N SER A 35 -5.17 -2.91 9.76
CA SER A 35 -4.11 -2.72 8.75
C SER A 35 -3.36 -1.38 8.78
N ASN A 36 -3.47 -0.58 9.86
CA ASN A 36 -2.69 0.67 10.06
C ASN A 36 -2.79 1.73 8.93
N LEU A 37 -3.77 1.64 8.03
CA LEU A 37 -4.00 2.66 7.00
C LEU A 37 -4.55 3.95 7.63
N PRO A 38 -4.27 5.14 7.04
CA PRO A 38 -4.82 6.41 7.53
C PRO A 38 -6.33 6.30 7.67
N ARG A 39 -6.82 6.45 8.90
CA ARG A 39 -8.22 6.22 9.25
C ARG A 39 -9.10 7.17 8.44
N SER A 40 -9.94 6.66 7.54
CA SER A 40 -11.15 7.39 7.17
C SER A 40 -12.01 7.48 8.42
N THR A 41 -12.42 8.69 8.79
CA THR A 41 -13.30 8.91 9.94
C THR A 41 -14.63 8.19 9.71
N PRO A 42 -15.35 7.74 10.76
CA PRO A 42 -16.67 7.12 10.59
C PRO A 42 -17.62 7.95 9.72
N HIS A 43 -17.58 9.27 9.90
CA HIS A 43 -18.31 10.25 9.09
C HIS A 43 -18.02 10.14 7.58
N PHE A 44 -16.74 10.00 7.22
CA PHE A 44 -16.31 9.87 5.83
C PHE A 44 -16.88 8.61 5.17
N ARG A 45 -17.02 7.53 5.93
CA ARG A 45 -17.54 6.24 5.43
C ARG A 45 -19.03 6.30 5.21
N GLU A 46 -19.77 6.94 6.10
CA GLU A 46 -21.21 7.17 5.92
C GLU A 46 -21.46 7.89 4.60
N PHE A 47 -20.66 8.90 4.26
CA PHE A 47 -20.77 9.56 2.97
C PHE A 47 -20.42 8.68 1.78
N GLN A 48 -19.42 7.80 1.90
CA GLN A 48 -19.11 6.84 0.84
C GLN A 48 -20.28 5.90 0.59
N VAL A 49 -20.88 5.37 1.66
CA VAL A 49 -22.06 4.48 1.59
C VAL A 49 -23.23 5.23 0.94
N ASP A 50 -23.57 6.39 1.50
CA ASP A 50 -24.72 7.16 1.06
C ASP A 50 -24.59 7.60 -0.39
N CYS A 51 -23.42 8.09 -0.80
CA CYS A 51 -23.20 8.48 -2.19
C CYS A 51 -23.24 7.28 -3.13
N ALA A 52 -22.65 6.14 -2.75
CA ALA A 52 -22.71 4.93 -3.55
C ALA A 52 -24.16 4.43 -3.72
N GLN A 53 -24.93 4.40 -2.63
CA GLN A 53 -26.35 4.04 -2.66
C GLN A 53 -27.17 5.02 -3.51
N THR A 54 -26.94 6.33 -3.34
CA THR A 54 -27.66 7.39 -4.07
C THR A 54 -27.49 7.25 -5.58
N VAL A 55 -26.30 6.90 -6.05
CA VAL A 55 -26.03 6.76 -7.50
C VAL A 55 -26.25 5.33 -8.02
N GLY A 56 -26.65 4.40 -7.15
CA GLY A 56 -26.81 2.99 -7.49
C GLY A 56 -25.50 2.32 -7.93
N LEU A 57 -24.39 2.64 -7.25
CA LEU A 57 -23.08 2.08 -7.51
C LEU A 57 -23.02 0.61 -7.06
N THR A 58 -22.55 -0.28 -7.94
CA THR A 58 -22.31 -1.68 -7.58
C THR A 58 -20.84 -1.92 -7.23
N TRP A 59 -20.54 -3.08 -6.65
CA TRP A 59 -19.16 -3.50 -6.45
C TRP A 59 -18.40 -3.67 -7.78
N GLU A 60 -19.07 -4.14 -8.82
CA GLU A 60 -18.50 -4.27 -10.16
C GLU A 60 -18.14 -2.91 -10.77
N ASP A 61 -18.95 -1.87 -10.54
CA ASP A 61 -18.65 -0.49 -10.94
C ASP A 61 -17.32 -0.02 -10.30
N ILE A 62 -17.14 -0.30 -9.00
CA ILE A 62 -15.92 0.05 -8.24
C ILE A 62 -14.71 -0.72 -8.76
N GLN A 63 -14.83 -2.03 -8.94
CA GLN A 63 -13.74 -2.87 -9.46
C GLN A 63 -13.31 -2.44 -10.86
N THR A 64 -14.29 -2.18 -11.73
CA THR A 64 -14.04 -1.69 -13.10
C THR A 64 -13.27 -0.38 -13.05
N PHE A 65 -13.71 0.57 -12.22
CA PHE A 65 -13.01 1.85 -12.06
C PHE A 65 -11.58 1.70 -11.54
N HIS A 66 -11.32 0.81 -10.57
CA HIS A 66 -9.94 0.59 -10.11
C HIS A 66 -9.04 -0.01 -11.19
N SER A 67 -9.61 -0.84 -12.06
CA SER A 67 -8.89 -1.50 -13.17
C SER A 67 -8.66 -0.61 -14.39
N ASP A 68 -9.56 0.35 -14.63
CA ASP A 68 -9.51 1.31 -15.72
C ASP A 68 -10.07 2.67 -15.25
N MET A 69 -9.23 3.44 -14.57
CA MET A 69 -9.60 4.79 -14.12
C MET A 69 -9.77 5.75 -15.31
N SER A 70 -9.27 5.41 -16.50
CA SER A 70 -9.22 6.32 -17.65
C SER A 70 -10.57 6.56 -18.29
N ASN A 71 -11.51 5.66 -18.00
CA ASN A 71 -12.86 5.71 -18.52
C ASN A 71 -13.88 5.48 -17.40
N PRO A 72 -14.03 6.44 -16.46
CA PRO A 72 -14.98 6.29 -15.36
C PRO A 72 -16.41 6.23 -15.92
N SER A 73 -17.22 5.31 -15.40
CA SER A 73 -18.64 5.22 -15.78
C SER A 73 -19.41 6.46 -15.32
N PRO A 74 -20.57 6.78 -15.93
CA PRO A 74 -21.43 7.88 -15.46
C PRO A 74 -21.76 7.81 -13.97
N LYS A 75 -21.95 6.59 -13.43
CA LYS A 75 -22.21 6.38 -12.01
C LYS A 75 -21.00 6.72 -11.14
N ILE A 76 -19.80 6.33 -11.53
CA ILE A 76 -18.56 6.67 -10.82
C ILE A 76 -18.34 8.18 -10.81
N MET A 77 -18.56 8.84 -11.95
CA MET A 77 -18.49 10.30 -12.05
C MET A 77 -19.51 10.98 -11.10
N CYS A 78 -20.74 10.47 -11.01
CA CYS A 78 -21.73 10.98 -10.06
C CYS A 78 -21.36 10.68 -8.61
N TYR A 79 -20.78 9.51 -8.33
CA TYR A 79 -20.28 9.17 -7.00
C TYR A 79 -19.21 10.15 -6.55
N ILE A 80 -18.20 10.44 -7.39
CA ILE A 80 -17.14 11.41 -7.08
C ILE A 80 -17.74 12.80 -6.82
N LYS A 81 -18.70 13.26 -7.64
CA LYS A 81 -19.36 14.55 -7.43
C LYS A 81 -20.11 14.60 -6.10
N CYS A 82 -20.93 13.57 -5.81
CA CYS A 82 -21.67 13.47 -4.56
C CYS A 82 -20.71 13.55 -3.37
N PHE A 83 -19.62 12.79 -3.46
CA PHE A 83 -18.62 12.72 -2.42
C PHE A 83 -17.94 14.07 -2.17
N LEU A 84 -17.50 14.74 -3.23
CA LEU A 84 -16.91 16.09 -3.15
C LEU A 84 -17.90 17.12 -2.57
N THR A 85 -19.17 17.04 -2.94
CA THR A 85 -20.19 17.98 -2.45
C THR A 85 -20.41 17.81 -0.94
N ARG A 86 -20.53 16.56 -0.46
CA ARG A 86 -20.78 16.29 0.96
C ARG A 86 -19.61 16.65 1.87
N GLU A 87 -18.39 16.50 1.38
CA GLU A 87 -17.17 16.85 2.13
C GLU A 87 -16.80 18.34 1.99
N ASN A 88 -17.64 19.16 1.34
CA ASN A 88 -17.31 20.54 0.97
C ASN A 88 -16.03 20.67 0.13
N GLY A 89 -15.67 19.62 -0.61
CA GLY A 89 -14.55 19.62 -1.57
C GLY A 89 -14.78 20.49 -2.80
N THR A 90 -16.01 21.00 -2.96
CA THR A 90 -16.35 22.07 -3.90
C THR A 90 -17.05 23.20 -3.17
N ASP A 91 -16.73 24.44 -3.51
CA ASP A 91 -17.49 25.60 -3.04
C ASP A 91 -18.86 25.73 -3.76
N ASN A 92 -19.64 26.75 -3.39
CA ASN A 92 -20.96 27.00 -3.98
C ASN A 92 -20.92 27.29 -5.50
N SER A 93 -19.76 27.65 -6.05
CA SER A 93 -19.57 27.84 -7.50
C SER A 93 -19.24 26.55 -8.24
N GLY A 94 -18.90 25.49 -7.49
CA GLY A 94 -18.38 24.21 -7.99
C GLY A 94 -16.85 24.18 -8.07
N SER A 95 -16.16 25.25 -7.65
CA SER A 95 -14.70 25.32 -7.67
C SER A 95 -14.10 24.40 -6.61
N LEU A 96 -12.98 23.75 -6.95
CA LEU A 96 -12.38 22.73 -6.09
C LEU A 96 -11.61 23.33 -4.93
N ASP A 97 -11.88 22.85 -3.71
CA ASP A 97 -11.02 23.07 -2.56
C ASP A 97 -9.92 21.99 -2.55
N LEU A 98 -8.70 22.39 -2.92
CA LEU A 98 -7.57 21.46 -3.08
C LEU A 98 -7.08 20.84 -1.77
N GLU A 99 -7.31 21.51 -0.63
CA GLU A 99 -6.94 20.96 0.67
C GLU A 99 -7.92 19.86 1.08
N ILE A 100 -9.22 20.09 0.87
CA ILE A 100 -10.24 19.06 1.08
C ILE A 100 -10.07 17.92 0.08
N ILE A 101 -9.82 18.19 -1.20
CA ILE A 101 -9.55 17.14 -2.19
C ILE A 101 -8.36 16.28 -1.79
N SER A 102 -7.29 16.89 -1.27
CA SER A 102 -6.15 16.13 -0.75
C SER A 102 -6.57 15.10 0.31
N ARG A 103 -7.40 15.53 1.26
CA ARG A 103 -7.95 14.66 2.31
C ARG A 103 -8.87 13.59 1.72
N VAL A 104 -9.80 13.97 0.85
CA VAL A 104 -10.77 13.07 0.19
C VAL A 104 -10.06 11.99 -0.64
N MET A 105 -9.04 12.37 -1.41
CA MET A 105 -8.30 11.45 -2.26
C MET A 105 -7.43 10.51 -1.43
N ASN A 106 -6.91 10.97 -0.30
CA ASN A 106 -6.18 10.12 0.64
C ASN A 106 -7.06 9.00 1.20
N SER A 107 -8.27 9.33 1.64
CA SER A 107 -9.22 8.37 2.21
C SER A 107 -9.92 7.49 1.18
N LEU A 108 -9.95 7.89 -0.10
CA LEU A 108 -10.31 7.00 -1.22
C LEU A 108 -9.15 6.08 -1.66
N GLY A 109 -7.97 6.17 -1.02
CA GLY A 109 -6.80 5.37 -1.39
C GLY A 109 -6.17 5.77 -2.73
N LEU A 110 -6.48 6.97 -3.24
CA LEU A 110 -6.03 7.46 -4.55
C LEU A 110 -4.64 8.12 -4.52
N GLY A 111 -3.89 7.95 -3.43
CA GLY A 111 -2.45 8.23 -3.34
C GLY A 111 -2.03 9.43 -2.50
N GLY A 112 -2.90 9.87 -1.59
CA GLY A 112 -2.56 10.78 -0.49
C GLY A 112 -2.08 12.17 -0.89
N GLU A 113 -1.64 12.92 0.11
CA GLU A 113 -1.24 14.33 0.00
C GLU A 113 -0.12 14.54 -1.03
N ARG A 114 0.85 13.60 -1.10
CA ARG A 114 1.95 13.67 -2.07
C ARG A 114 1.46 13.65 -3.52
N ARG A 115 0.47 12.82 -3.85
CA ARG A 115 -0.10 12.83 -5.22
C ARG A 115 -0.90 14.08 -5.47
N VAL A 116 -1.73 14.51 -4.53
CA VAL A 116 -2.51 15.75 -4.74
C VAL A 116 -1.58 16.97 -4.90
N LEU A 117 -0.45 17.03 -4.19
CA LEU A 117 0.60 18.01 -4.42
C LEU A 117 1.22 17.90 -5.81
N GLN A 118 1.50 16.68 -6.30
CA GLN A 118 2.00 16.45 -7.66
C GLN A 118 0.99 16.88 -8.74
N HIS A 119 -0.30 16.79 -8.46
CA HIS A 119 -1.40 17.16 -9.39
C HIS A 119 -2.01 18.51 -9.13
N ARG A 120 -1.48 19.29 -8.18
CA ARG A 120 -2.08 20.55 -7.75
C ARG A 120 -2.29 21.51 -8.90
N GLU A 121 -1.30 21.64 -9.80
CA GLU A 121 -1.40 22.51 -10.97
C GLU A 121 -2.39 22.01 -12.02
N CYS A 122 -2.63 20.70 -12.11
CA CYS A 122 -3.68 20.15 -12.96
C CYS A 122 -5.06 20.45 -12.35
N LEU A 123 -5.23 20.14 -11.06
CA LEU A 123 -6.49 20.33 -10.34
C LEU A 123 -6.94 21.80 -10.29
N LYS A 124 -6.00 22.76 -10.17
CA LYS A 124 -6.29 24.21 -10.22
C LYS A 124 -6.91 24.67 -11.55
N ARG A 125 -6.69 23.94 -12.64
CA ARG A 125 -7.17 24.31 -13.98
C ARG A 125 -8.51 23.65 -14.31
N ILE A 126 -9.00 22.79 -13.44
CA ILE A 126 -10.29 22.12 -13.64
C ILE A 126 -11.41 23.17 -13.50
N PRO A 127 -12.30 23.29 -14.49
CA PRO A 127 -13.47 24.16 -14.38
C PRO A 127 -14.38 23.75 -13.22
N PRO A 128 -15.25 24.65 -12.74
CA PRO A 128 -16.18 24.31 -11.66
C PRO A 128 -17.05 23.07 -11.98
N ILE A 129 -17.16 22.17 -11.01
CA ILE A 129 -17.91 20.90 -11.11
C ILE A 129 -19.40 21.17 -10.90
N LYS A 130 -20.17 21.25 -11.98
CA LYS A 130 -21.62 21.51 -11.94
C LYS A 130 -22.43 20.26 -12.23
N GLU A 131 -21.88 19.32 -12.98
CA GLU A 131 -22.50 18.06 -13.38
C GLU A 131 -21.56 16.89 -13.08
N CYS A 132 -22.09 15.67 -13.03
CA CYS A 132 -21.27 14.49 -12.76
C CYS A 132 -20.11 14.38 -13.76
N LYS A 133 -20.38 14.63 -15.05
CA LYS A 133 -19.38 14.51 -16.14
C LYS A 133 -18.16 15.41 -15.95
N ASP A 134 -18.30 16.51 -15.21
CA ASP A 134 -17.21 17.46 -14.98
C ASP A 134 -16.11 16.83 -14.09
N THR A 135 -16.46 15.83 -13.27
CA THR A 135 -15.50 15.09 -12.45
C THR A 135 -14.52 14.24 -13.26
N LYS A 136 -14.80 14.01 -14.55
CA LYS A 136 -13.86 13.31 -15.44
C LYS A 136 -12.50 14.00 -15.48
N ALA A 137 -12.47 15.33 -15.48
CA ALA A 137 -11.23 16.10 -15.47
C ALA A 137 -10.39 15.86 -14.20
N ILE A 138 -11.04 15.59 -13.06
CA ILE A 138 -10.35 15.24 -11.81
C ILE A 138 -9.67 13.88 -11.97
N VAL A 139 -10.40 12.89 -12.50
CA VAL A 139 -9.87 11.55 -12.73
C VAL A 139 -8.71 11.59 -13.73
N GLU A 140 -8.86 12.30 -14.84
CA GLU A 140 -7.80 12.50 -15.84
C GLU A 140 -6.55 13.16 -15.20
N CYS A 141 -6.73 14.20 -14.38
CA CYS A 141 -5.61 14.82 -13.66
C CYS A 141 -4.89 13.84 -12.71
N LEU A 142 -5.61 12.98 -12.01
CA LEU A 142 -5.04 12.00 -11.08
C LEU A 142 -4.38 10.83 -11.82
N GLU A 143 -4.91 10.43 -12.97
CA GLU A 143 -4.33 9.41 -13.83
C GLU A 143 -3.02 9.85 -14.46
N GLU A 144 -2.91 11.11 -14.88
CA GLU A 144 -1.65 11.68 -15.38
C GLU A 144 -0.50 11.55 -14.37
N GLY A 145 -0.84 11.36 -13.09
CA GLY A 145 0.09 11.05 -12.01
C GLY A 145 0.49 9.63 -11.80
N ARG A 146 -0.35 8.69 -12.24
CA ARG A 146 -0.13 7.27 -11.99
C ARG A 146 1.11 6.76 -12.72
N VAL A 147 1.38 7.34 -13.89
CA VAL A 147 2.55 7.06 -14.70
C VAL A 147 3.53 8.22 -14.51
N PRO A 148 4.63 8.06 -13.77
CA PRO A 148 5.61 9.13 -13.58
C PRO A 148 5.93 9.82 -14.91
N HIS A 149 6.04 11.15 -14.98
CA HIS A 149 6.20 11.86 -16.25
C HIS A 149 7.33 11.29 -17.13
N ARG A 150 8.39 10.77 -16.50
CA ARG A 150 9.49 10.01 -17.13
C ARG A 150 9.04 8.71 -17.82
N HIS A 151 8.15 7.93 -17.21
CA HIS A 151 7.52 6.74 -17.81
C HIS A 151 6.74 7.15 -19.06
N ILE A 152 5.90 8.20 -18.99
CA ILE A 152 5.12 8.67 -20.15
C ILE A 152 6.03 9.05 -21.32
N LYS A 153 7.15 9.72 -21.05
CA LYS A 153 8.11 10.12 -22.09
C LYS A 153 8.74 8.89 -22.77
N CYS A 154 9.14 7.89 -21.99
CA CYS A 154 9.68 6.64 -22.52
C CYS A 154 8.64 5.85 -23.31
N LEU A 155 7.42 5.71 -22.80
CA LEU A 155 6.32 5.04 -23.49
C LEU A 155 6.03 5.72 -24.85
N ARG A 156 5.99 7.06 -24.90
CA ARG A 156 5.80 7.81 -26.15
C ARG A 156 6.93 7.60 -27.16
N GLN A 157 8.18 7.52 -26.70
CA GLN A 157 9.33 7.22 -27.58
C GLN A 157 9.22 5.83 -28.22
N LEU A 158 8.53 4.89 -27.57
CA LEU A 158 8.23 3.56 -28.09
C LEU A 158 6.94 3.51 -28.92
N GLY A 159 6.34 4.66 -29.22
CA GLY A 159 5.13 4.76 -30.03
C GLY A 159 3.81 4.64 -29.25
N ALA A 160 3.84 4.61 -27.91
CA ALA A 160 2.61 4.61 -27.13
C ALA A 160 1.84 5.92 -27.32
N LYS A 161 0.58 5.81 -27.76
CA LYS A 161 -0.35 6.95 -27.79
C LYS A 161 -0.91 7.18 -26.39
N ARG A 162 -1.16 8.45 -26.04
CA ARG A 162 -1.67 8.86 -24.70
C ARG A 162 -2.89 8.03 -24.25
N ARG A 163 -3.84 7.78 -25.16
CA ARG A 163 -5.06 7.00 -24.91
C ARG A 163 -4.85 5.49 -24.72
N ASN A 164 -3.64 4.98 -25.00
CA ASN A 164 -3.34 3.54 -24.95
C ASN A 164 -2.19 3.23 -23.97
N LEU A 165 -1.81 4.15 -23.08
CA LEU A 165 -0.65 3.94 -22.19
C LEU A 165 -0.82 2.70 -21.31
N ILE A 166 -2.01 2.47 -20.75
CA ILE A 166 -2.33 1.29 -19.92
C ILE A 166 -2.26 0.00 -20.74
N GLN A 167 -2.84 0.00 -21.95
CA GLN A 167 -2.77 -1.16 -22.84
C GLN A 167 -1.33 -1.44 -23.30
N PHE A 168 -0.56 -0.39 -23.58
CA PHE A 168 0.84 -0.48 -23.96
C PHE A 168 1.71 -1.00 -22.81
N GLU A 169 1.41 -0.65 -21.56
CA GLU A 169 2.06 -1.21 -20.37
C GLU A 169 1.79 -2.71 -20.22
N LYS A 170 0.55 -3.15 -20.48
CA LYS A 170 0.22 -4.58 -20.52
C LYS A 170 0.97 -5.31 -21.64
N GLU A 171 1.07 -4.70 -22.83
CA GLU A 171 1.88 -5.24 -23.94
C GLU A 171 3.36 -5.32 -23.58
N LEU A 172 3.92 -4.31 -22.89
CA LEU A 172 5.30 -4.30 -22.41
C LEU A 172 5.61 -5.50 -21.52
N LEU A 173 4.70 -5.91 -20.64
CA LEU A 173 4.91 -7.07 -19.77
C LEU A 173 4.98 -8.41 -20.53
N THR A 174 4.44 -8.45 -21.76
CA THR A 174 4.37 -9.66 -22.58
C THR A 174 5.33 -9.66 -23.77
N ASN A 175 5.89 -8.51 -24.13
CA ASN A 175 6.84 -8.34 -25.23
C ASN A 175 8.23 -7.99 -24.67
N SER A 176 9.13 -8.98 -24.67
CA SER A 176 10.47 -8.84 -24.09
C SER A 176 11.30 -7.72 -24.73
N GLU A 177 11.19 -7.51 -26.04
CA GLU A 177 11.97 -6.49 -26.75
C GLU A 177 11.49 -5.07 -26.43
N LYS A 178 10.17 -4.82 -26.50
CA LYS A 178 9.60 -3.52 -26.10
C LYS A 178 9.90 -3.21 -24.63
N ASN A 179 9.83 -4.23 -23.77
CA ASN A 179 10.16 -4.09 -22.34
C ASN A 179 11.61 -3.66 -22.12
N LEU A 180 12.55 -4.32 -22.82
CA LEU A 180 13.97 -3.97 -22.75
C LEU A 180 14.23 -2.54 -23.22
N LEU A 181 13.59 -2.11 -24.31
CA LEU A 181 13.69 -0.73 -24.80
C LEU A 181 13.10 0.28 -23.82
N TYR A 182 12.00 -0.06 -23.15
CA TYR A 182 11.38 0.75 -22.12
C TYR A 182 12.26 0.90 -20.88
N LEU A 183 12.78 -0.22 -20.36
CA LEU A 183 13.71 -0.22 -19.22
C LEU A 183 14.99 0.53 -19.56
N LYS A 184 15.54 0.37 -20.77
CA LYS A 184 16.69 1.15 -21.25
C LYS A 184 16.39 2.65 -21.21
N CYS A 185 15.25 3.09 -21.74
CA CYS A 185 14.87 4.50 -21.69
C CYS A 185 14.75 5.03 -20.25
N MET A 186 14.11 4.25 -19.37
CA MET A 186 13.94 4.60 -17.95
C MET A 186 15.30 4.77 -17.26
N TYR A 187 16.18 3.80 -17.40
CA TYR A 187 17.52 3.84 -16.80
C TYR A 187 18.42 4.91 -17.42
N GLN A 188 18.26 5.22 -18.71
CA GLN A 188 18.95 6.35 -19.33
C GLN A 188 18.50 7.70 -18.78
N LYS A 189 17.20 7.84 -18.47
CA LYS A 189 16.66 9.07 -17.87
C LYS A 189 17.13 9.28 -16.43
N ASP A 190 17.35 8.19 -15.70
CA ASP A 190 17.92 8.21 -14.35
C ASP A 190 19.46 8.21 -14.36
N SER A 191 20.08 8.33 -15.54
CA SER A 191 21.54 8.30 -15.76
C SER A 191 22.24 7.04 -15.22
N LEU A 192 21.47 5.96 -15.01
CA LEU A 192 21.96 4.64 -14.60
C LEU A 192 22.54 3.86 -15.78
N VAL A 193 22.08 4.19 -16.99
CA VAL A 193 22.58 3.65 -18.25
C VAL A 193 22.95 4.82 -19.16
N ASP A 194 24.08 4.75 -19.83
CA ASP A 194 24.52 5.80 -20.75
C ASP A 194 23.80 5.72 -22.11
N LYS A 195 24.11 6.65 -23.03
CA LYS A 195 23.51 6.66 -24.39
C LYS A 195 23.83 5.40 -25.20
N ASN A 196 24.93 4.71 -24.91
CA ASN A 196 25.37 3.50 -25.60
C ASN A 196 24.68 2.25 -25.03
N GLY A 197 24.18 2.31 -23.80
CA GLY A 197 23.57 1.17 -23.11
C GLY A 197 24.45 0.58 -22.02
N GLU A 198 25.56 1.22 -21.66
CA GLU A 198 26.47 0.79 -20.60
C GLU A 198 25.99 1.29 -19.23
N LEU A 199 26.21 0.50 -18.19
CA LEU A 199 25.83 0.84 -16.82
C LEU A 199 26.76 1.93 -16.25
N ASN A 200 26.17 2.95 -15.63
CA ASN A 200 26.89 3.96 -14.87
C ASN A 200 26.93 3.54 -13.39
N TYR A 201 27.95 2.78 -13.02
CA TYR A 201 28.12 2.23 -11.68
C TYR A 201 28.26 3.30 -10.59
N GLU A 202 28.85 4.45 -10.91
CA GLU A 202 28.99 5.59 -9.98
C GLU A 202 27.62 6.18 -9.65
N MET A 203 26.78 6.41 -10.66
CA MET A 203 25.40 6.91 -10.46
C MET A 203 24.50 5.87 -9.77
N MET A 204 24.70 4.58 -10.04
CA MET A 204 24.02 3.51 -9.31
C MET A 204 24.40 3.54 -7.82
N ASP A 205 25.68 3.64 -7.52
CA ASP A 205 26.17 3.67 -6.13
C ASP A 205 25.71 4.94 -5.41
N GLU A 206 25.73 6.10 -6.05
CA GLU A 206 25.17 7.34 -5.51
C GLU A 206 23.67 7.24 -5.23
N ASN A 207 22.89 6.63 -6.14
CA ASN A 207 21.45 6.48 -5.94
C ASN A 207 21.13 5.47 -4.84
N ILE A 208 21.92 4.40 -4.73
CA ILE A 208 21.86 3.46 -3.61
C ILE A 208 22.19 4.19 -2.30
N HIS A 209 23.26 5.01 -2.26
CA HIS A 209 23.62 5.81 -1.09
C HIS A 209 22.55 6.84 -0.73
N LYS A 210 21.94 7.54 -1.70
CA LYS A 210 20.83 8.48 -1.48
C LYS A 210 19.57 7.78 -0.93
N MET A 211 19.27 6.57 -1.40
CA MET A 211 18.18 5.75 -0.84
C MET A 211 18.50 5.27 0.58
N ILE A 212 19.78 5.01 0.89
CA ILE A 212 20.25 4.58 2.22
C ILE A 212 20.33 5.75 3.21
N GLN A 213 20.63 6.97 2.76
CA GLN A 213 20.88 8.16 3.61
C GLN A 213 19.66 9.03 3.92
N ILE A 214 18.42 8.58 3.65
CA ILE A 214 17.22 9.33 4.08
C ILE A 214 17.29 9.53 5.61
N PRO A 215 17.31 10.78 6.12
CA PRO A 215 17.53 11.06 7.53
C PRO A 215 16.46 10.41 8.41
N GLU A 216 16.89 9.79 9.51
CA GLU A 216 16.07 9.11 10.52
C GLU A 216 14.90 9.95 11.07
N LYS A 217 14.99 11.28 10.94
CA LYS A 217 13.98 12.24 11.39
C LYS A 217 12.80 12.40 10.42
N GLU A 218 12.98 12.10 9.13
CA GLU A 218 11.95 12.24 8.09
C GLU A 218 11.12 10.95 7.90
N ILE A 219 11.59 9.82 8.44
CA ILE A 219 10.97 8.49 8.27
C ILE A 219 9.99 8.13 9.42
N LYS A 220 9.87 8.98 10.45
CA LYS A 220 9.05 8.69 11.64
C LYS A 220 7.54 8.53 11.38
N ALA A 221 7.05 8.78 10.16
CA ALA A 221 5.63 8.72 9.83
C ALA A 221 5.20 7.48 9.03
N VAL A 222 6.10 6.54 8.71
CA VAL A 222 5.73 5.33 7.94
C VAL A 222 6.02 4.08 8.78
N PRO A 223 4.99 3.43 9.36
CA PRO A 223 5.15 2.24 10.21
C PRO A 223 5.86 1.05 9.55
N ASN A 224 6.06 1.05 8.23
CA ASN A 224 6.60 -0.07 7.46
C ASN A 224 8.06 0.14 6.98
N ALA A 225 8.64 1.34 7.13
CA ALA A 225 9.94 1.66 6.52
C ALA A 225 11.11 0.83 7.09
N GLU A 226 10.98 0.35 8.31
CA GLU A 226 12.01 -0.47 8.96
C GLU A 226 11.95 -1.95 8.55
N GLU A 227 10.77 -2.46 8.20
CA GLU A 227 10.60 -3.79 7.60
C GLU A 227 11.12 -3.79 6.15
N ASP A 228 10.75 -2.76 5.37
CA ASP A 228 11.19 -2.56 3.98
C ASP A 228 12.73 -2.56 3.83
N ARG A 229 13.46 -2.11 4.86
CA ARG A 229 14.93 -2.13 4.88
C ARG A 229 15.52 -3.53 5.09
N CYS A 230 14.84 -4.37 5.87
CA CYS A 230 15.21 -5.78 5.98
C CYS A 230 14.86 -6.52 4.68
N ASP A 231 13.77 -6.16 4.03
CA ASP A 231 13.37 -6.74 2.75
C ASP A 231 14.37 -6.49 1.64
N LEU A 232 14.87 -5.25 1.53
CA LEU A 232 15.93 -4.92 0.58
C LEU A 232 17.21 -5.72 0.85
N ARG A 233 17.58 -5.88 2.13
CA ARG A 233 18.78 -6.62 2.53
C ARG A 233 18.69 -8.12 2.22
N TYR A 234 17.51 -8.72 2.35
CA TYR A 234 17.30 -10.16 2.15
C TYR A 234 16.52 -10.50 0.87
N ASN A 235 16.25 -9.51 0.02
CA ASN A 235 15.50 -9.61 -1.25
C ASN A 235 14.12 -10.26 -1.09
N ILE A 236 13.34 -9.82 -0.10
CA ILE A 236 12.00 -10.33 0.22
C ILE A 236 10.95 -9.35 -0.33
N ASN A 237 10.38 -9.65 -1.50
CA ASN A 237 9.46 -8.73 -2.18
C ASN A 237 7.97 -9.15 -2.06
N ASP A 238 7.65 -10.12 -1.19
CA ASP A 238 6.29 -10.67 -1.02
C ASP A 238 6.11 -11.25 0.40
N PHE A 239 5.30 -10.57 1.22
CA PHE A 239 5.00 -10.93 2.61
C PHE A 239 3.84 -11.91 2.80
N SER A 240 3.20 -12.37 1.73
CA SER A 240 2.20 -13.41 1.90
C SER A 240 2.88 -14.65 2.48
N TRP A 241 2.31 -15.29 3.51
CA TRP A 241 2.88 -16.53 4.07
C TRP A 241 3.18 -17.61 3.00
N PRO A 242 2.38 -17.74 1.92
CA PRO A 242 2.74 -18.53 0.75
C PRO A 242 3.94 -17.98 -0.05
N GLY A 243 4.05 -16.66 -0.22
CA GLY A 243 5.17 -15.95 -0.87
C GLY A 243 6.49 -16.08 -0.12
N LEU A 244 6.46 -15.93 1.21
CA LEU A 244 7.55 -16.31 2.11
C LEU A 244 7.88 -17.78 1.86
N LYS A 245 6.99 -18.73 2.16
CA LYS A 245 7.25 -20.19 2.00
C LYS A 245 7.84 -20.58 0.64
N LYS A 246 7.41 -19.95 -0.46
CA LYS A 246 7.86 -20.23 -1.82
C LYS A 246 9.27 -19.67 -2.11
N ARG A 247 9.68 -18.59 -1.45
CA ARG A 247 10.99 -17.92 -1.59
C ARG A 247 12.01 -18.28 -0.49
N LEU A 248 11.56 -18.83 0.63
CA LEU A 248 12.38 -19.54 1.63
C LEU A 248 12.99 -20.85 1.08
N LYS A 249 13.11 -20.98 -0.25
CA LYS A 249 14.01 -21.91 -0.94
C LYS A 249 15.48 -21.49 -0.82
N LYS A 250 15.76 -20.28 -0.32
CA LYS A 250 17.05 -19.91 0.24
C LYS A 250 17.06 -20.27 1.73
N THR A 251 18.23 -20.70 2.20
CA THR A 251 18.43 -21.57 3.37
C THR A 251 17.64 -21.15 4.63
N PRO A 252 17.34 -22.08 5.56
CA PRO A 252 16.72 -21.76 6.85
C PRO A 252 17.42 -20.64 7.64
N GLU A 253 18.66 -20.30 7.30
CA GLU A 253 19.45 -19.23 7.91
C GLU A 253 19.03 -17.83 7.46
N ASP A 254 18.72 -17.63 6.17
CA ASP A 254 18.30 -16.34 5.62
C ASP A 254 17.01 -15.83 6.28
N VAL A 255 16.09 -16.75 6.57
CA VAL A 255 14.81 -16.48 7.26
C VAL A 255 15.06 -15.92 8.65
N LEU A 256 16.01 -16.54 9.36
CA LEU A 256 16.34 -16.17 10.73
C LEU A 256 17.06 -14.84 10.75
N CYS A 257 17.90 -14.57 9.75
CA CYS A 257 18.58 -13.31 9.60
C CYS A 257 17.62 -12.16 9.24
N PHE A 258 16.62 -12.43 8.40
CA PHE A 258 15.54 -11.50 8.13
C PHE A 258 14.76 -11.16 9.40
N LEU A 259 14.28 -12.18 10.13
CA LEU A 259 13.54 -11.97 11.37
C LEU A 259 14.40 -11.25 12.43
N ASN A 260 15.68 -11.57 12.54
CA ASN A 260 16.59 -10.86 13.44
C ASN A 260 16.68 -9.37 13.09
N CYS A 261 16.77 -9.05 11.81
CA CYS A 261 16.77 -7.67 11.32
C CYS A 261 15.48 -6.94 11.70
N VAL A 262 14.33 -7.55 11.45
CA VAL A 262 13.01 -6.97 11.79
C VAL A 262 12.91 -6.74 13.30
N TYR A 263 13.27 -7.73 14.12
CA TYR A 263 13.17 -7.63 15.58
C TYR A 263 14.10 -6.54 16.15
N LYS A 264 15.31 -6.39 15.62
CA LYS A 264 16.22 -5.32 16.04
C LYS A 264 15.72 -3.94 15.63
N ARG A 265 15.29 -3.78 14.37
CA ARG A 265 14.83 -2.48 13.87
C ARG A 265 13.51 -2.01 14.48
N THR A 266 12.64 -2.95 14.82
CA THR A 266 11.37 -2.65 15.49
C THR A 266 11.50 -2.53 17.02
N GLY A 267 12.71 -2.64 17.58
CA GLY A 267 12.97 -2.47 19.01
C GLY A 267 12.55 -3.65 19.90
N ARG A 268 12.10 -4.77 19.31
CA ARG A 268 11.80 -6.02 20.01
C ARG A 268 13.06 -6.70 20.54
N VAL A 269 14.18 -6.45 19.88
CA VAL A 269 15.53 -6.75 20.35
C VAL A 269 16.29 -5.42 20.38
N ASP A 270 16.82 -5.04 21.53
CA ASP A 270 17.54 -3.78 21.67
C ASP A 270 18.97 -3.83 21.09
N VAL A 271 19.69 -2.71 21.17
CA VAL A 271 21.08 -2.59 20.68
C VAL A 271 22.04 -3.51 21.43
N GLY A 272 21.73 -3.85 22.68
CA GLY A 272 22.46 -4.84 23.50
C GLY A 272 22.01 -6.29 23.25
N ALA A 273 21.26 -6.53 22.17
CA ALA A 273 20.70 -7.82 21.80
C ALA A 273 19.75 -8.42 22.84
N LYS A 274 19.19 -7.63 23.76
CA LYS A 274 18.23 -8.10 24.76
C LYS A 274 16.80 -7.98 24.24
N ILE A 275 15.96 -8.92 24.63
CA ILE A 275 14.55 -8.93 24.25
C ILE A 275 13.80 -7.86 25.06
N ASN A 276 13.08 -6.99 24.35
CA ASN A 276 12.15 -6.06 24.96
C ASN A 276 10.84 -6.78 25.31
N LEU A 277 10.76 -7.28 26.54
CA LEU A 277 9.63 -8.09 27.01
C LEU A 277 8.29 -7.34 26.98
N ALA A 278 8.28 -6.02 27.15
CA ALA A 278 7.05 -5.23 27.09
C ALA A 278 6.46 -5.27 25.67
N MET A 279 7.28 -4.97 24.66
CA MET A 279 6.83 -5.02 23.26
C MET A 279 6.43 -6.43 22.82
N MET A 280 7.20 -7.45 23.23
CA MET A 280 6.87 -8.83 22.92
C MET A 280 5.55 -9.26 23.58
N LYS A 281 5.24 -8.77 24.79
CA LYS A 281 3.97 -9.03 25.46
C LYS A 281 2.81 -8.42 24.69
N ASP A 282 2.93 -7.15 24.31
CA ASP A 282 1.92 -6.45 23.53
C ASP A 282 1.64 -7.16 22.19
N ASP A 283 2.69 -7.64 21.50
CA ASP A 283 2.52 -8.39 20.26
C ASP A 283 1.85 -9.75 20.45
N ILE A 284 2.22 -10.49 21.51
CA ILE A 284 1.62 -11.79 21.80
C ILE A 284 0.12 -11.62 22.08
N GLU A 285 -0.24 -10.65 22.91
CA GLU A 285 -1.64 -10.32 23.22
C GLU A 285 -2.40 -9.92 21.95
N LYS A 286 -1.79 -9.07 21.12
CA LYS A 286 -2.43 -8.52 19.92
C LYS A 286 -2.59 -9.53 18.78
N TYR A 287 -1.61 -10.40 18.55
CA TYR A 287 -1.53 -11.18 17.31
C TYR A 287 -1.72 -12.70 17.47
N LEU A 288 -1.56 -13.25 18.68
CA LEU A 288 -1.52 -14.70 18.86
C LEU A 288 -2.75 -15.29 19.56
N ASN A 289 -3.63 -14.45 20.10
CA ASN A 289 -4.88 -14.84 20.79
C ASN A 289 -4.68 -16.07 21.69
N LEU A 290 -3.67 -15.99 22.57
CA LEU A 290 -3.33 -17.07 23.49
C LEU A 290 -4.23 -17.03 24.73
N THR A 291 -4.43 -18.18 25.37
CA THR A 291 -4.99 -18.19 26.73
C THR A 291 -4.03 -17.50 27.69
N THR A 292 -4.53 -16.93 28.79
CA THR A 292 -3.68 -16.27 29.82
C THR A 292 -2.56 -17.17 30.34
N VAL A 293 -2.78 -18.49 30.39
CA VAL A 293 -1.76 -19.48 30.81
C VAL A 293 -0.67 -19.63 29.73
N ALA A 294 -1.06 -19.72 28.45
CA ALA A 294 -0.13 -19.84 27.33
C ALA A 294 0.68 -18.54 27.12
N GLU A 295 0.05 -17.38 27.29
CA GLU A 295 0.73 -16.08 27.26
C GLU A 295 1.79 -15.98 28.37
N LYS A 296 1.43 -16.25 29.63
CA LYS A 296 2.38 -16.24 30.76
C LYS A 296 3.55 -17.19 30.54
N SER A 297 3.29 -18.37 29.97
CA SER A 297 4.32 -19.34 29.62
C SER A 297 5.28 -18.80 28.55
N ALA A 298 4.76 -18.16 27.51
CA ALA A 298 5.57 -17.55 26.44
C ALA A 298 6.46 -16.44 26.99
N ILE A 299 5.90 -15.52 27.79
CA ILE A 299 6.67 -14.41 28.40
C ILE A 299 7.74 -14.94 29.36
N THR A 300 7.42 -15.96 30.16
CA THR A 300 8.39 -16.59 31.07
C THR A 300 9.54 -17.22 30.29
N CYS A 301 9.25 -17.90 29.18
CA CYS A 301 10.26 -18.45 28.28
C CYS A 301 11.15 -17.34 27.68
N LEU A 302 10.55 -16.28 27.13
CA LEU A 302 11.28 -15.15 26.55
C LEU A 302 12.18 -14.45 27.56
N LYS A 303 11.75 -14.31 28.82
CA LYS A 303 12.54 -13.71 29.90
C LYS A 303 13.79 -14.53 30.25
N GLY A 304 13.75 -15.85 30.03
CA GLY A 304 14.88 -16.75 30.26
C GLY A 304 15.88 -16.83 29.11
N LEU A 305 15.62 -16.16 27.98
CA LEU A 305 16.54 -16.18 26.84
C LEU A 305 17.73 -15.24 27.09
N GLY A 306 18.90 -15.68 26.64
CA GLY A 306 20.10 -14.84 26.60
C GLY A 306 20.05 -13.82 25.45
N PRO A 307 21.16 -13.09 25.22
CA PRO A 307 21.27 -12.15 24.11
C PRO A 307 21.05 -12.79 22.73
N ILE A 308 20.40 -12.05 21.83
CA ILE A 308 20.07 -12.43 20.45
C ILE A 308 21.11 -11.82 19.50
N GLU A 309 22.35 -12.29 19.62
CA GLU A 309 23.49 -11.72 18.90
C GLU A 309 23.50 -12.17 17.43
N THR A 310 23.17 -13.44 17.19
CA THR A 310 23.20 -14.07 15.88
C THR A 310 21.80 -14.30 15.31
N CYS A 311 21.73 -14.48 13.99
CA CYS A 311 20.48 -14.90 13.35
C CYS A 311 19.94 -16.21 13.94
N ALA A 312 20.82 -17.17 14.25
CA ALA A 312 20.42 -18.46 14.81
C ALA A 312 19.68 -18.32 16.15
N ASN A 313 19.99 -17.31 16.96
CA ASN A 313 19.36 -17.09 18.26
C ASN A 313 17.86 -16.76 18.14
N ILE A 314 17.40 -16.22 17.01
CA ILE A 314 15.96 -15.95 16.78
C ILE A 314 15.10 -17.21 16.85
N LYS A 315 15.65 -18.39 16.55
CA LYS A 315 14.93 -19.66 16.73
C LYS A 315 14.41 -19.84 18.15
N GLN A 316 15.13 -19.33 19.15
CA GLN A 316 14.74 -19.45 20.55
C GLN A 316 13.49 -18.60 20.85
N ILE A 317 13.39 -17.40 20.28
CA ILE A 317 12.18 -16.57 20.35
C ILE A 317 11.00 -17.30 19.72
N LEU A 318 11.19 -17.79 18.48
CA LEU A 318 10.13 -18.51 17.76
C LEU A 318 9.68 -19.76 18.52
N PHE A 319 10.61 -20.48 19.14
CA PHE A 319 10.31 -21.63 19.99
C PHE A 319 9.46 -21.26 21.20
N CYS A 320 9.82 -20.21 21.93
CA CYS A 320 9.03 -19.72 23.08
C CYS A 320 7.60 -19.35 22.69
N VAL A 321 7.42 -18.75 21.51
CA VAL A 321 6.12 -18.27 21.03
C VAL A 321 5.26 -19.37 20.40
N THR A 322 5.87 -20.40 19.81
CA THR A 322 5.15 -21.49 19.12
C THR A 322 4.85 -22.68 20.02
N LYS A 323 5.73 -22.99 20.99
CA LYS A 323 5.53 -24.12 21.93
C LYS A 323 4.28 -23.95 22.80
N THR A 324 3.81 -22.72 22.99
CA THR A 324 2.64 -22.40 23.81
C THR A 324 1.31 -22.57 23.07
N LYS A 325 1.32 -22.83 21.76
CA LYS A 325 0.11 -23.08 20.94
C LYS A 325 -0.36 -24.54 20.97
N VAL A 326 0.40 -25.46 21.55
CA VAL A 326 0.06 -26.88 21.57
C VAL A 326 -0.66 -27.22 22.87
N LYS A 327 -1.98 -27.07 22.89
CA LYS A 327 -2.90 -27.86 23.70
C LYS A 327 -4.22 -28.04 22.97
#